data_AF-A0A1Q2TVS8-F1
#
_entry.id   AF-A0A1Q2TVS8-F1
#
_cell.length_a   1.000
_cell.length_b   1.000
_cell.length_c   1.000
_cell.angle_alpha   90.00
_cell.angle_beta   90.00
_cell.angle_gamma   90.00
#
_symmetry.space_group_name_H-M   'P 1'
#
loop_
_entity.id
_entity.type
_entity.pdbx_description
1 polymer ?
#
loop_
_entity_poly.entity_id
_entity_poly.type
_entity_poly.pdbx_seq_one_letter_code
_entity_poly.pdbx_strand_id
1 'polypeptide(L)'
;MTISPSAAPPIESPEQLAEYLAQAQTWQAVETLTQTYPSFKAAAWKLLSEAEQQHILELKRWKDVAIAQIFPPGCRVQRRQDPEQKQGKVVDYLEAYGTYYVVFTVDGFTDWCPGEMLERVP
;
A
#
# COMPACT_ATOMS: atom_id res chain seq x y z
N MET A 1 -9.84 31.67 3.68
CA MET A 1 -10.37 30.42 4.26
C MET A 1 -9.24 29.42 4.24
N THR A 2 -8.59 29.22 5.37
CA THR A 2 -7.47 28.28 5.53
C THR A 2 -8.08 26.90 5.70
N ILE A 3 -7.80 26.00 4.77
CA ILE A 3 -8.22 24.61 4.86
C ILE A 3 -7.30 23.96 5.90
N SER A 4 -7.81 23.76 7.12
CA SER A 4 -7.09 22.99 8.14
C SER A 4 -6.82 21.58 7.61
N PRO A 5 -5.63 21.00 7.84
CA PRO A 5 -5.38 19.62 7.46
C PRO A 5 -6.35 18.74 8.26
N SER A 6 -7.16 17.97 7.55
CA SER A 6 -8.18 17.08 8.11
C SER A 6 -7.60 16.27 9.26
N ALA A 7 -8.05 16.54 10.49
CA ALA A 7 -7.73 15.70 11.63
C ALA A 7 -8.17 14.27 11.30
N ALA A 8 -7.29 13.29 11.51
CA ALA A 8 -7.69 11.89 11.42
C ALA A 8 -8.92 11.68 12.33
N PRO A 9 -9.93 10.89 11.91
CA PRO A 9 -11.08 10.62 12.74
C PRO A 9 -10.62 10.13 14.13
N PRO A 10 -11.27 10.58 15.22
CA PRO A 10 -10.89 10.14 16.56
C PRO A 10 -11.11 8.64 16.65
N ILE A 11 -10.01 7.90 16.85
CA ILE A 11 -10.04 6.47 17.12
C ILE A 11 -10.17 6.31 18.63
N GLU A 12 -11.26 5.70 19.06
CA GLU A 12 -11.65 5.53 20.46
C GLU A 12 -11.38 4.11 20.97
N SER A 13 -11.10 3.17 20.07
CA SER A 13 -10.87 1.77 20.42
C SER A 13 -9.82 1.05 19.55
N PRO A 14 -9.25 -0.07 20.03
CA PRO A 14 -8.38 -0.93 19.23
C PRO A 14 -9.05 -1.53 17.99
N GLU A 15 -10.35 -1.81 18.04
CA GLU A 15 -11.13 -2.36 16.92
C GLU A 15 -11.17 -1.36 15.77
N GLN A 16 -11.47 -0.09 16.06
CA GLN A 16 -11.45 0.97 15.06
C GLN A 16 -10.04 1.14 14.46
N LEU A 17 -8.99 1.10 15.29
CA LEU A 17 -7.62 1.13 14.77
C LEU A 17 -7.34 -0.05 13.84
N ALA A 18 -7.80 -1.26 14.19
CA ALA A 18 -7.63 -2.44 13.34
C ALA A 18 -8.34 -2.28 11.99
N GLU A 19 -9.56 -1.75 11.97
CA GLU A 19 -10.28 -1.45 10.72
C GLU A 19 -9.51 -0.47 9.82
N TYR A 20 -8.96 0.61 10.39
CA TYR A 20 -8.14 1.56 9.63
C TYR A 20 -6.82 0.95 9.15
N LEU A 21 -6.19 0.10 9.95
CA LEU A 21 -4.96 -0.61 9.57
C LEU A 21 -5.21 -1.63 8.45
N ALA A 22 -6.34 -2.34 8.48
CA ALA A 22 -6.75 -3.26 7.42
C ALA A 22 -6.97 -2.56 6.07
N GLN A 23 -7.38 -1.29 6.10
CA GLN A 23 -7.61 -0.46 4.92
C GLN A 23 -6.37 0.32 4.47
N ALA A 24 -5.27 0.27 5.23
CA ALA A 24 -4.08 1.06 4.94
C ALA A 24 -3.41 0.59 3.64
N GLN A 25 -3.23 1.52 2.71
CA GLN A 25 -2.62 1.25 1.41
C GLN A 25 -1.15 1.66 1.34
N THR A 26 -0.66 2.43 2.31
CA THR A 26 0.72 2.91 2.34
C THR A 26 1.34 2.69 3.72
N TRP A 27 2.66 2.50 3.76
CA TRP A 27 3.38 2.40 5.04
C TRP A 27 3.25 3.70 5.86
N GLN A 28 3.24 4.86 5.20
CA GLN A 28 3.05 6.15 5.87
C GLN A 28 1.71 6.24 6.61
N ALA A 29 0.62 5.69 6.03
CA ALA A 29 -0.67 5.64 6.71
C ALA A 29 -0.60 4.76 7.96
N VAL A 30 0.04 3.59 7.86
CA VAL A 30 0.26 2.68 9.00
C VAL A 30 1.08 3.37 10.09
N GLU A 31 2.17 4.04 9.75
CA GLU A 31 3.00 4.78 10.72
C GLU A 31 2.21 5.87 11.40
N THR A 32 1.47 6.68 10.64
CA THR A 32 0.65 7.76 11.18
C THR A 32 -0.38 7.23 12.19
N LEU A 33 -1.11 6.18 11.82
CA LEU A 33 -2.11 5.54 12.69
C LEU A 33 -1.48 5.00 13.97
N THR A 34 -0.37 4.26 13.85
CA THR A 34 0.26 3.60 15.01
C THR A 34 1.06 4.55 15.91
N GLN A 35 1.51 5.69 15.39
CA GLN A 35 2.13 6.76 16.18
C GLN A 35 1.09 7.64 16.89
N THR A 36 -0.07 7.85 16.24
CA THR A 36 -1.16 8.64 16.84
C THR A 36 -1.85 7.88 17.97
N TYR A 37 -2.00 6.55 17.83
CA TYR A 37 -2.70 5.69 18.80
C TYR A 37 -1.80 4.55 19.33
N PRO A 38 -0.67 4.88 20.00
CA PRO A 38 0.33 3.89 20.41
C PRO A 38 -0.22 2.91 21.47
N SER A 39 -1.14 3.35 22.32
CA SER A 39 -1.81 2.53 23.34
C SER A 39 -2.66 1.41 22.74
N PHE A 40 -3.20 1.60 21.54
CA PHE A 40 -4.08 0.63 20.87
C PHE A 40 -3.32 -0.31 19.94
N LYS A 41 -2.12 0.05 19.50
CA LYS A 41 -1.33 -0.68 18.48
C LYS A 41 -1.27 -2.19 18.72
N ALA A 42 -0.90 -2.63 19.92
CA ALA A 42 -0.72 -4.05 20.21
C ALA A 42 -2.04 -4.83 20.22
N ALA A 43 -3.14 -4.19 20.67
CA ALA A 43 -4.46 -4.79 20.66
C ALA A 43 -5.04 -4.83 19.24
N ALA A 44 -4.96 -3.72 18.52
CA ALA A 44 -5.39 -3.61 17.12
C ALA A 44 -4.69 -4.63 16.22
N TRP A 45 -3.37 -4.81 16.39
CA TRP A 45 -2.60 -5.80 15.64
C TRP A 45 -3.14 -7.23 15.79
N LYS A 46 -3.59 -7.61 17.00
CA LYS A 46 -4.13 -8.94 17.27
C LYS A 46 -5.52 -9.17 16.66
N LEU A 47 -6.23 -8.10 16.30
CA LEU A 47 -7.54 -8.17 15.69
C LEU A 47 -7.47 -8.33 14.16
N LEU A 48 -6.31 -8.01 13.56
CA LEU A 48 -6.07 -8.22 12.14
C LEU A 48 -5.96 -9.71 11.81
N SER A 49 -6.55 -10.10 10.69
CA SER A 49 -6.33 -11.40 10.06
C SER A 49 -4.86 -11.58 9.64
N GLU A 50 -4.45 -12.82 9.42
CA GLU A 50 -3.09 -13.12 8.95
C GLU A 50 -2.78 -12.41 7.62
N ALA A 51 -3.73 -12.35 6.69
CA ALA A 51 -3.56 -11.68 5.40
C ALA A 51 -3.34 -10.17 5.55
N GLU A 52 -4.07 -9.50 6.45
CA GLU A 52 -3.90 -8.07 6.71
C GLU A 52 -2.57 -7.78 7.40
N GLN A 53 -2.16 -8.63 8.35
CA GLN A 53 -0.84 -8.53 8.97
C GLN A 53 0.27 -8.67 7.94
N GLN A 54 0.18 -9.66 7.04
CA GLN A 54 1.16 -9.85 5.96
C GLN A 54 1.22 -8.65 5.02
N HIS A 55 0.08 -8.10 4.60
CA HIS A 55 0.02 -6.89 3.79
C HIS A 55 0.73 -5.69 4.46
N ILE A 56 0.52 -5.48 5.76
CA ILE A 56 1.22 -4.42 6.50
C ILE A 56 2.74 -4.69 6.58
N LEU A 57 3.15 -5.94 6.75
CA LEU A 57 4.56 -6.32 6.75
C LEU A 57 5.20 -6.10 5.37
N GLU A 58 4.48 -6.36 4.28
CA GLU A 58 4.91 -6.06 2.92
C GLU A 58 5.07 -4.56 2.69
N LEU A 59 4.11 -3.74 3.14
CA LEU A 59 4.23 -2.29 3.10
C LEU A 59 5.48 -1.81 3.84
N LYS A 60 5.73 -2.37 5.02
CA LYS A 60 6.94 -2.06 5.82
C LYS A 60 8.23 -2.47 5.11
N ARG A 61 8.26 -3.65 4.50
CA ARG A 61 9.43 -4.18 3.78
C ARG A 61 9.89 -3.21 2.70
N TRP A 62 8.95 -2.55 2.04
CA TRP A 62 9.22 -1.68 0.89
C TRP A 62 9.18 -0.18 1.22
N LYS A 63 9.17 0.19 2.50
CA LYS A 63 9.03 1.58 2.95
C LYS A 63 10.09 2.55 2.42
N ASP A 64 11.32 2.05 2.19
CA ASP A 64 12.45 2.87 1.76
C ASP A 64 12.63 2.85 0.22
N VAL A 65 11.75 2.15 -0.51
CA VAL A 65 11.78 2.07 -1.98
C VAL A 65 10.81 3.08 -2.57
N ALA A 66 11.35 4.06 -3.30
CA ALA A 66 10.58 5.19 -3.83
C ALA A 66 9.41 4.75 -4.74
N ILE A 67 9.65 3.79 -5.63
CA ILE A 67 8.61 3.29 -6.55
C ILE A 67 7.47 2.59 -5.80
N ALA A 68 7.75 1.94 -4.67
CA ALA A 68 6.76 1.27 -3.85
C ALA A 68 5.88 2.25 -3.05
N GLN A 69 6.35 3.50 -2.87
CA GLN A 69 5.51 4.55 -2.32
C GLN A 69 4.50 5.09 -3.34
N ILE A 70 4.83 5.00 -4.64
CA ILE A 70 3.96 5.40 -5.75
C ILE A 70 2.96 4.29 -6.09
N PHE A 71 3.44 3.04 -6.12
CA PHE A 71 2.67 1.86 -6.47
C PHE A 71 2.70 0.81 -5.35
N PRO A 72 2.05 1.03 -4.20
CA PRO A 72 2.17 0.12 -3.06
C PRO A 72 1.74 -1.32 -3.35
N PRO A 73 2.23 -2.31 -2.58
CA PRO A 73 1.76 -3.69 -2.66
C PRO A 73 0.23 -3.74 -2.61
N GLY A 74 -0.36 -4.56 -3.48
CA GLY A 74 -1.80 -4.75 -3.57
C GLY A 74 -2.57 -3.65 -4.29
N CYS A 75 -1.95 -2.53 -4.68
CA CYS A 75 -2.63 -1.53 -5.51
C CYS A 75 -2.84 -2.04 -6.93
N ARG A 76 -3.81 -1.45 -7.65
CA ARG A 76 -4.05 -1.74 -9.06
C ARG A 76 -3.25 -0.80 -9.95
N VAL A 77 -2.62 -1.36 -10.96
CA VAL A 77 -1.84 -0.62 -11.96
C VAL A 77 -2.26 -1.00 -13.36
N GLN A 78 -2.06 -0.08 -14.29
CA GLN A 78 -2.25 -0.27 -15.72
C GLN A 78 -1.05 0.31 -16.45
N ARG A 79 -0.68 -0.29 -17.59
CA ARG A 79 0.32 0.29 -18.49
C ARG A 79 -0.29 1.46 -19.25
N ARG A 80 0.40 2.61 -19.28
CA ARG A 80 -0.10 3.86 -19.88
C ARG A 80 -0.48 3.75 -21.37
N GLN A 81 0.15 2.84 -22.10
CA GLN A 81 -0.06 2.66 -23.55
C GLN A 81 -0.57 1.26 -23.90
N ASP A 82 -1.26 0.59 -22.96
CA ASP A 82 -1.84 -0.72 -23.24
C ASP A 82 -3.16 -0.58 -24.02
N PRO A 83 -3.23 -1.04 -25.28
CA PRO A 83 -4.45 -1.00 -26.08
C PRO A 83 -5.58 -1.83 -25.47
N GLU A 84 -5.26 -2.84 -24.66
CA GLU A 84 -6.24 -3.72 -24.00
C GLU A 84 -6.67 -3.20 -22.63
N GLN A 85 -6.03 -2.13 -22.11
CA GLN A 85 -6.28 -1.53 -20.80
C GLN A 85 -6.32 -2.56 -19.65
N LYS A 86 -5.43 -3.54 -19.70
CA LYS A 86 -5.36 -4.59 -18.68
C LYS A 86 -4.85 -3.99 -17.36
N GLN A 87 -5.53 -4.39 -16.29
CA GLN A 87 -5.18 -3.98 -14.94
C GLN A 87 -4.51 -5.15 -14.22
N GLY A 88 -3.46 -4.85 -13.46
CA GLY A 88 -2.80 -5.81 -12.62
C GLY A 88 -2.72 -5.37 -11.16
N LYS A 89 -2.60 -6.34 -10.26
CA LYS A 89 -2.37 -6.10 -8.84
C LYS A 89 -0.87 -6.17 -8.54
N VAL A 90 -0.30 -5.13 -7.94
CA VAL A 90 1.10 -5.12 -7.53
C VAL A 90 1.35 -6.19 -6.48
N VAL A 91 2.42 -6.98 -6.68
CA VAL A 91 2.79 -8.09 -5.80
C VAL A 91 4.23 -8.00 -5.31
N ASP A 92 5.13 -7.37 -6.07
CA ASP A 92 6.55 -7.26 -5.67
C ASP A 92 7.27 -6.13 -6.43
N TYR A 93 8.56 -5.97 -6.17
CA TYR A 93 9.46 -5.06 -6.87
C TYR A 93 10.79 -5.73 -7.13
N LEU A 94 11.45 -5.34 -8.22
CA LEU A 94 12.81 -5.76 -8.51
C LEU A 94 13.64 -4.59 -9.01
N GLU A 95 14.94 -4.66 -8.76
CA GLU A 95 15.92 -3.73 -9.29
C GLU A 95 16.79 -4.46 -10.32
N ALA A 96 16.84 -3.93 -11.53
CA ALA A 96 17.69 -4.46 -12.60
C ALA A 96 18.26 -3.32 -13.42
N TYR A 97 19.55 -3.40 -13.75
CA TYR A 97 20.24 -2.42 -14.61
C TYR A 97 20.11 -0.95 -14.10
N GLY A 98 20.01 -0.75 -12.78
CA GLY A 98 19.85 0.58 -12.17
C GLY A 98 18.42 1.15 -12.23
N THR A 99 17.44 0.33 -12.62
CA THR A 99 16.03 0.72 -12.72
C THR A 99 15.18 -0.13 -11.77
N TYR A 100 14.25 0.51 -11.07
CA TYR A 100 13.23 -0.18 -10.29
C TYR A 100 12.01 -0.52 -11.15
N TYR A 101 11.56 -1.76 -11.04
CA TYR A 101 10.41 -2.29 -11.74
C TYR A 101 9.33 -2.70 -10.73
N VAL A 102 8.09 -2.42 -11.09
CA VAL A 102 6.91 -2.91 -10.37
C VAL A 102 6.55 -4.26 -10.95
N VAL A 103 6.41 -5.27 -10.09
CA VAL A 103 5.94 -6.60 -10.44
C VAL A 103 4.46 -6.69 -10.07
N PHE A 104 3.63 -7.10 -11.01
CA PHE A 104 2.18 -7.17 -10.83
C PHE A 104 1.58 -8.38 -11.54
N THR A 105 0.40 -8.80 -11.09
CA THR A 105 -0.33 -9.94 -11.65
C THR A 105 -1.52 -9.47 -12.48
N VAL A 106 -1.63 -9.93 -13.73
CA VAL A 106 -2.73 -9.66 -14.66
C VAL A 106 -3.31 -11.00 -15.08
N ASP A 107 -4.60 -11.25 -14.83
CA ASP A 107 -5.30 -12.49 -15.21
C ASP A 107 -4.55 -13.79 -14.82
N GLY A 108 -3.85 -13.78 -13.68
CA GLY A 108 -3.06 -14.91 -13.17
C GLY A 108 -1.62 -14.99 -13.69
N PHE A 109 -1.21 -14.12 -14.60
CA PHE A 109 0.16 -14.04 -15.11
C PHE A 109 0.94 -12.94 -14.39
N THR A 110 2.22 -13.20 -14.09
CA THR A 110 3.12 -12.21 -13.51
C THR A 110 3.82 -11.44 -14.63
N ASP A 111 3.77 -10.12 -14.55
CA ASP A 111 4.46 -9.19 -15.45
C ASP A 111 5.21 -8.15 -14.62
N TRP A 112 6.15 -7.44 -15.23
CA TRP A 112 6.93 -6.40 -14.60
C TRP A 112 7.16 -5.23 -15.55
N CYS A 113 7.20 -4.01 -15.02
CA CYS A 113 7.30 -2.81 -15.83
C CYS A 113 7.98 -1.67 -15.06
N PRO A 114 8.79 -0.81 -15.73
CA PRO A 114 9.29 0.40 -15.11
C PRO A 114 8.11 1.25 -14.61
N GLY A 115 8.26 1.87 -13.44
CA GLY A 115 7.20 2.70 -12.86
C GLY A 115 6.75 3.85 -13.76
N GLU A 116 7.65 4.39 -14.57
CA GLU A 116 7.34 5.46 -15.54
C GLU A 116 6.32 5.05 -16.60
N MET A 117 6.26 3.77 -16.95
CA MET A 117 5.33 3.21 -17.93
C MET A 117 3.99 2.80 -17.33
N LEU A 118 3.86 2.90 -16.01
CA LEU A 118 2.67 2.53 -15.25
C LEU A 118 1.91 3.75 -14.75
N GLU A 119 0.61 3.54 -14.56
CA GLU A 119 -0.25 4.41 -13.80
C GLU A 119 -1.07 3.59 -12.81
N ARG A 120 -1.48 4.26 -11.73
CA ARG A 120 -2.31 3.66 -10.70
C ARG A 120 -3.78 3.86 -11.07
N VAL A 121 -4.57 2.80 -10.95
CA VAL A 121 -6.01 2.83 -11.22
C VAL A 121 -6.81 2.56 -9.94
N PRO A 122 -8.06 3.09 -9.84
CA PRO A 122 -8.94 2.84 -8.69
C PRO A 122 -9.24 1.36 -8.44
#